data_AF-A0A2V8DI62-F1
#
_entry.id   AF-A0A2V8DI62-F1
#
_cell.length_a   1.000
_cell.length_b   1.000
_cell.length_c   1.000
_cell.angle_alpha   90.00
_cell.angle_beta   90.00
_cell.angle_gamma   90.00
#
_symmetry.space_group_name_H-M   'P 1'
#
loop_
_entity.id
_entity.type
_entity.pdbx_description
1 polymer ?
#
loop_
_entity_poly.entity_id
_entity_poly.type
_entity_poly.pdbx_seq_one_letter_code
_entity_poly.pdbx_strand_id
1 'polypeptide(L)'
;MTKLFTLARVVTLGSVGVAATLWVCLPVQTSAQQALRQQASGPPSASAADAVSPASSARRVLDRYCVTCHNDRLKTADLRLDRIDVANPAANAEVWEKVVRKVHTGTMPPFNMPQPSQDDRRALLAWLQTSLDAASAARPNPGRTDTLRRLNRTEYQNAVRDLLALDIDATSLLPPDDSGHGFDNVTVGDLPPTLLDRYISAAQKISRLAIGSTESSLESEIIRLPADLTQEDQLPGLPLGTRGGASVSHTFARDGEYEIQIWLARNLEGNVSGLREPRAHELLVLLDRQPVATFTIEKPAGADDTLLDKDLKARVTVRA
;
A
#
# COMPACT_ATOMS: atom_id res chain seq x y z
N MET A 1 28.79 2.88 13.65
CA MET A 1 27.69 3.65 14.26
C MET A 1 26.40 2.95 13.90
N THR A 2 25.69 2.48 14.93
CA THR A 2 24.76 1.36 14.86
C THR A 2 23.31 1.86 14.83
N LYS A 3 22.54 1.36 13.87
CA LYS A 3 21.07 1.15 13.75
C LYS A 3 20.09 1.98 14.60
N LEU A 4 19.01 2.44 13.95
CA LEU A 4 17.63 2.25 14.46
C LEU A 4 16.66 2.09 13.26
N PHE A 5 16.28 0.84 12.96
CA PHE A 5 15.12 0.50 12.15
C PHE A 5 14.03 0.08 13.13
N THR A 6 12.90 0.79 13.14
CA THR A 6 11.73 0.43 13.94
C THR A 6 10.97 -0.67 13.21
N LEU A 7 11.01 -1.88 13.77
CA LEU A 7 10.31 -3.07 13.25
C LEU A 7 8.80 -2.91 13.38
N ALA A 8 8.08 -3.24 12.31
CA ALA A 8 6.71 -3.71 12.39
C ALA A 8 6.66 -4.91 13.37
N ARG A 9 5.79 -4.85 14.37
CA ARG A 9 5.65 -5.92 15.37
C ARG A 9 4.80 -7.05 14.81
N VAL A 10 5.45 -8.19 14.59
CA VAL A 10 4.83 -9.53 14.58
C VAL A 10 5.34 -10.23 15.83
N VAL A 11 4.46 -10.65 16.74
CA VAL A 11 4.80 -11.61 17.80
C VAL A 11 3.64 -12.60 18.00
N THR A 12 3.96 -13.84 17.63
CA THR A 12 3.33 -15.12 17.98
C THR A 12 3.27 -15.36 19.48
N LEU A 13 2.14 -15.88 19.98
CA LEU A 13 2.03 -16.49 21.31
C LEU A 13 2.01 -18.01 21.18
N GLY A 14 2.94 -18.67 21.88
CA GLY A 14 2.88 -20.08 22.24
C GLY A 14 2.93 -20.20 23.77
N SER A 15 2.01 -21.01 24.31
CA SER A 15 1.58 -21.10 25.71
C SER A 15 2.62 -21.54 26.75
N VAL A 16 2.39 -21.10 27.99
CA VAL A 16 3.10 -21.51 29.22
C VAL A 16 2.65 -22.90 29.68
N GLY A 17 3.62 -23.77 29.96
CA GLY A 17 3.45 -25.01 30.71
C GLY A 17 4.74 -25.36 31.45
N VAL A 18 4.68 -25.36 32.78
CA VAL A 18 5.79 -25.55 33.72
C VAL A 18 6.28 -27.00 33.72
N ALA A 19 7.60 -27.24 33.62
CA ALA A 19 8.38 -28.08 34.56
C ALA A 19 9.81 -28.42 34.05
N ALA A 20 10.73 -28.46 35.01
CA ALA A 20 12.02 -29.17 35.03
C ALA A 20 13.17 -28.64 34.15
N THR A 21 14.05 -27.86 34.80
CA THR A 21 15.42 -27.61 34.32
C THR A 21 16.29 -28.85 34.51
N LEU A 22 16.49 -29.60 33.43
CA LEU A 22 17.57 -30.60 33.30
C LEU A 22 18.71 -29.96 32.51
N TRP A 23 19.84 -29.70 33.17
CA TRP A 23 21.09 -29.32 32.53
C TRP A 23 21.75 -30.59 31.96
N VAL A 24 21.71 -30.74 30.64
CA VAL A 24 22.49 -31.75 29.92
C VAL A 24 23.64 -31.03 29.20
N CYS A 25 24.85 -31.15 29.74
CA CYS A 25 26.07 -30.73 29.07
C CYS A 25 26.48 -31.82 28.05
N LEU A 26 26.29 -31.56 26.75
CA LEU A 26 26.95 -32.36 25.71
C LEU A 26 28.32 -31.74 25.40
N PRO A 27 29.43 -32.52 25.43
CA PRO A 27 30.69 -32.07 24.88
C PRO A 27 30.62 -32.17 23.35
N VAL A 28 30.60 -31.01 22.67
CA VAL A 28 30.87 -30.96 21.23
C VAL A 28 32.37 -31.12 21.05
N GLN A 29 32.80 -32.30 20.61
CA GLN A 29 34.14 -32.54 20.12
C GLN A 29 34.29 -31.88 18.74
N THR A 30 35.06 -30.81 18.68
CA THR A 30 35.57 -30.23 17.43
C THR A 30 36.68 -31.12 16.88
N SER A 31 36.30 -32.18 16.16
CA SER A 31 37.26 -32.94 15.36
C SER A 31 37.62 -32.14 14.10
N ALA A 32 38.79 -31.51 14.14
CA ALA A 32 39.48 -31.00 12.98
C ALA A 32 39.82 -32.17 12.04
N GLN A 33 38.99 -32.42 11.03
CA GLN A 33 39.35 -33.31 9.94
C GLN A 33 40.09 -32.51 8.87
N GLN A 34 41.36 -32.90 8.76
CA GLN A 34 42.34 -32.52 7.76
C GLN A 34 41.72 -32.50 6.36
N ALA A 35 41.92 -31.37 5.68
CA ALA A 35 41.73 -31.23 4.26
C ALA A 35 42.64 -32.22 3.52
N LEU A 36 42.09 -33.37 3.16
CA LEU A 36 42.61 -34.17 2.06
C LEU A 36 42.37 -33.36 0.78
N ARG A 37 43.48 -32.88 0.21
CA ARG A 37 43.58 -32.42 -1.18
C ARG A 37 43.00 -33.50 -2.09
N GLN A 38 41.73 -33.39 -2.44
CA GLN A 38 41.24 -33.90 -3.71
C GLN A 38 41.46 -32.79 -4.73
N GLN A 39 42.46 -32.99 -5.58
CA GLN A 39 42.56 -32.36 -6.88
C GLN A 39 41.30 -32.70 -7.66
N ALA A 40 40.27 -31.86 -7.49
CA ALA A 40 39.18 -31.78 -8.44
C ALA A 40 39.74 -31.09 -9.68
N SER A 41 40.04 -31.92 -10.67
CA SER A 41 40.08 -31.57 -12.09
C SER A 41 39.08 -30.45 -12.38
N GLY A 42 39.62 -29.31 -12.85
CA GLY A 42 38.82 -28.15 -13.20
C GLY A 42 37.71 -28.50 -14.20
N PRO A 43 36.61 -27.74 -14.23
CA PRO A 43 35.63 -27.88 -15.29
C PRO A 43 36.36 -27.74 -16.63
N PRO A 44 35.99 -28.51 -17.68
CA PRO A 44 36.55 -28.29 -18.99
C PRO A 44 36.31 -26.82 -19.33
N SER A 45 37.38 -26.06 -19.55
CA SER A 45 37.33 -24.79 -20.25
C SER A 45 36.78 -25.09 -21.64
N ALA A 46 35.46 -25.11 -21.75
CA ALA A 46 34.79 -24.84 -22.99
C ALA A 46 35.32 -23.46 -23.40
N SER A 47 36.11 -23.46 -24.47
CA SER A 47 36.49 -22.26 -25.20
C SER A 47 35.30 -21.33 -25.24
N ALA A 48 35.47 -20.11 -24.73
CA ALA A 48 34.54 -19.01 -24.93
C ALA A 48 34.53 -18.68 -26.43
N ALA A 49 33.84 -19.52 -27.20
CA ALA A 49 33.37 -19.19 -28.53
C ALA A 49 32.16 -18.29 -28.31
N ASP A 50 32.36 -16.98 -28.45
CA ASP A 50 31.36 -15.93 -28.62
C ASP A 50 29.99 -16.23 -28.02
N ALA A 51 29.86 -16.12 -26.68
CA ALA A 51 28.55 -15.97 -26.07
C ALA A 51 27.97 -14.63 -26.56
N VAL A 52 27.14 -14.71 -27.59
CA VAL A 52 26.46 -13.57 -28.19
C VAL A 52 25.66 -12.84 -27.12
N SER A 53 26.11 -11.64 -26.72
CA SER A 53 25.43 -10.87 -25.69
C SER A 53 24.01 -10.50 -26.11
N PRO A 54 23.05 -10.38 -25.17
CA PRO A 54 21.68 -9.93 -25.47
C PRO A 54 21.65 -8.62 -26.28
N ALA A 55 22.54 -7.68 -25.95
CA ALA A 55 22.72 -6.43 -26.70
C ALA A 55 23.15 -6.66 -28.15
N SER A 56 24.10 -7.56 -28.41
CA SER A 56 24.55 -7.88 -29.77
C SER A 56 23.46 -8.59 -30.59
N SER A 57 22.64 -9.42 -29.94
CA SER A 57 21.46 -10.04 -30.57
C SER A 57 20.40 -9.01 -30.93
N ALA A 58 20.08 -8.10 -29.99
CA ALA A 58 19.19 -6.97 -30.25
C ALA A 58 19.71 -6.10 -31.41
N ARG A 59 21.02 -5.83 -31.46
CA ARG A 59 21.65 -5.07 -32.54
C ARG A 59 21.44 -5.73 -33.91
N ARG A 60 21.67 -7.04 -34.03
CA ARG A 60 21.47 -7.76 -35.31
C ARG A 60 20.02 -7.69 -35.81
N VAL A 61 19.04 -7.77 -34.89
CA VAL A 61 17.62 -7.62 -35.25
C VAL A 61 17.35 -6.20 -35.77
N LEU A 62 17.84 -5.18 -35.06
CA LEU A 62 17.68 -3.78 -35.49
C LEU A 62 18.33 -3.50 -36.84
N ASP A 63 19.53 -4.02 -37.08
CA ASP A 63 20.25 -3.85 -38.34
C ASP A 63 19.48 -4.43 -39.53
N ARG A 64 18.88 -5.61 -39.33
CA ARG A 64 18.14 -6.32 -40.37
C ARG A 64 16.79 -5.68 -40.70
N TYR A 65 16.06 -5.22 -39.68
CA TYR A 65 14.64 -4.87 -39.82
C TYR A 65 14.35 -3.37 -39.68
N CYS A 66 15.23 -2.60 -39.04
CA CYS A 66 14.94 -1.21 -38.68
C CYS A 66 15.90 -0.21 -39.34
N VAL A 67 17.20 -0.53 -39.35
CA VAL A 67 18.26 0.38 -39.83
C VAL A 67 18.18 0.62 -41.34
N THR A 68 17.51 -0.24 -42.11
CA THR A 68 17.29 0.00 -43.54
C THR A 68 16.55 1.31 -43.82
N CYS A 69 15.67 1.76 -42.92
CA CYS A 69 14.88 2.99 -43.05
C CYS A 69 15.26 4.06 -42.02
N HIS A 70 15.63 3.64 -40.80
CA HIS A 70 15.98 4.52 -39.69
C HIS A 70 17.51 4.66 -39.55
N ASN A 71 18.15 5.19 -40.60
CA ASN A 71 19.58 5.46 -40.66
C ASN A 71 19.86 6.94 -40.98
N ASP A 72 21.12 7.36 -40.90
CA ASP A 72 21.50 8.75 -41.17
C ASP A 72 21.26 9.23 -42.60
N ARG A 73 21.03 8.34 -43.57
CA ARG A 73 20.71 8.74 -44.95
C ARG A 73 19.22 8.97 -45.14
N LEU A 74 18.38 8.00 -44.75
CA LEU A 74 16.94 8.00 -44.99
C LEU A 74 16.15 8.73 -43.90
N LYS A 75 16.60 8.66 -42.64
CA LYS A 75 16.01 9.32 -41.47
C LYS A 75 14.47 9.28 -41.45
N THR A 76 13.89 8.11 -41.73
CA THR A 76 12.43 7.99 -41.74
C THR A 76 11.88 8.35 -40.36
N ALA A 77 10.91 9.27 -40.32
CA ALA A 77 10.37 9.86 -39.09
C ALA A 77 11.43 10.53 -38.18
N ASP A 78 12.50 11.08 -38.79
CA ASP A 78 13.64 11.71 -38.11
C ASP A 78 14.38 10.80 -37.10
N LEU A 79 14.27 9.48 -37.28
CA LEU A 79 14.86 8.49 -36.39
C LEU A 79 16.13 7.86 -37.00
N ARG A 80 17.21 7.82 -36.20
CA ARG A 80 18.53 7.29 -36.58
C ARG A 80 18.98 6.21 -35.60
N LEU A 81 18.55 4.96 -35.82
CA LEU A 81 18.90 3.81 -34.98
C LEU A 81 20.28 3.25 -35.28
N ASP A 82 20.88 3.64 -36.41
CA ASP A 82 22.25 3.28 -36.78
C ASP A 82 23.31 3.84 -35.82
N ARG A 83 23.02 4.98 -35.18
CA ARG A 83 23.96 5.69 -34.28
C ARG A 83 23.67 5.51 -32.79
N ILE A 84 22.54 4.93 -32.44
CA ILE A 84 22.14 4.79 -31.03
C ILE A 84 22.65 3.44 -30.51
N ASP A 85 23.33 3.51 -29.38
CA ASP A 85 23.84 2.33 -28.70
C ASP A 85 22.71 1.53 -28.05
N VAL A 86 22.51 0.30 -28.50
CA VAL A 86 21.52 -0.64 -27.96
C VAL A 86 22.06 -1.40 -26.74
N ALA A 87 23.37 -1.36 -26.49
CA ALA A 87 23.98 -1.89 -25.27
C ALA A 87 23.74 -0.97 -24.06
N ASN A 88 23.49 0.32 -24.30
CA ASN A 88 23.11 1.29 -23.28
C ASN A 88 21.80 2.03 -23.63
N PRO A 89 20.64 1.36 -23.53
CA PRO A 89 19.35 1.99 -23.82
C PRO A 89 19.05 3.21 -22.94
N ALA A 90 19.59 3.25 -21.71
CA ALA A 90 19.38 4.34 -20.76
C ALA A 90 19.85 5.70 -21.29
N ALA A 91 20.88 5.74 -22.13
CA ALA A 91 21.38 6.99 -22.73
C ALA A 91 20.37 7.66 -23.68
N ASN A 92 19.43 6.88 -24.23
CA ASN A 92 18.42 7.36 -25.18
C ASN A 92 17.04 6.78 -24.85
N ALA A 93 16.68 6.77 -23.55
CA ALA A 93 15.50 6.07 -23.05
C ALA A 93 14.20 6.45 -23.78
N GLU A 94 13.95 7.74 -24.00
CA GLU A 94 12.74 8.22 -24.67
C GLU A 94 12.60 7.66 -26.11
N VAL A 95 13.70 7.54 -26.84
CA VAL A 95 13.70 6.97 -28.19
C VAL A 95 13.41 5.48 -28.12
N TRP A 96 14.07 4.76 -27.21
CA TRP A 96 13.88 3.31 -27.06
C TRP A 96 12.48 2.95 -26.57
N GLU A 97 11.86 3.74 -25.69
CA GLU A 97 10.46 3.55 -25.29
C GLU A 97 9.48 3.68 -26.47
N LYS A 98 9.72 4.63 -27.37
CA LYS A 98 8.95 4.76 -28.63
C LYS A 98 9.13 3.53 -29.51
N VAL A 99 10.37 3.03 -29.65
CA VAL A 99 10.68 1.80 -30.38
C VAL A 99 9.97 0.60 -29.77
N VAL A 100 10.10 0.39 -28.45
CA VAL A 100 9.42 -0.68 -27.70
C VAL A 100 7.93 -0.64 -27.97
N ARG A 101 7.29 0.53 -27.88
CA ARG A 101 5.86 0.67 -28.15
C ARG A 101 5.48 0.22 -29.56
N LYS A 102 6.23 0.67 -30.58
CA LYS A 102 5.95 0.34 -31.99
C LYS A 102 6.22 -1.14 -32.33
N VAL A 103 7.26 -1.73 -31.75
CA VAL A 103 7.57 -3.16 -31.90
C VAL A 103 6.55 -3.99 -31.13
N HIS A 104 6.14 -3.56 -29.94
CA HIS A 104 5.14 -4.24 -29.11
C HIS A 104 3.72 -4.22 -29.72
N THR A 105 3.38 -3.20 -30.51
CA THR A 105 2.13 -3.19 -31.29
C THR A 105 2.25 -3.87 -32.65
N GLY A 106 3.45 -4.29 -33.06
CA GLY A 106 3.69 -4.90 -34.38
C GLY A 106 3.53 -3.91 -35.54
N THR A 107 3.54 -2.60 -35.26
CA THR A 107 3.40 -1.55 -36.28
C THR A 107 4.73 -1.28 -36.99
N MET A 108 5.85 -1.64 -36.35
CA MET A 108 7.19 -1.57 -36.93
C MET A 108 7.89 -2.94 -36.86
N PRO A 109 8.51 -3.40 -37.97
CA PRO A 109 8.47 -2.81 -39.32
C PRO A 109 7.05 -2.70 -39.90
N PRO A 110 6.80 -1.88 -40.95
CA PRO A 110 5.49 -1.82 -41.59
C PRO A 110 5.09 -3.16 -42.23
N PHE A 111 3.79 -3.39 -42.44
CA PHE A 111 3.26 -4.67 -42.93
C PHE A 111 3.80 -5.12 -44.31
N ASN A 112 4.28 -4.18 -45.13
CA ASN A 112 4.87 -4.45 -46.45
C ASN A 112 6.38 -4.74 -46.39
N MET A 113 7.00 -4.73 -45.20
CA MET A 113 8.41 -5.01 -45.00
C MET A 113 8.60 -6.33 -44.25
N PRO A 114 9.76 -7.00 -44.39
CA PRO A 114 10.08 -8.20 -43.62
C PRO A 114 9.91 -7.96 -42.12
N GLN A 115 9.15 -8.84 -41.46
CA GLN A 115 8.93 -8.79 -40.02
C GLN A 115 9.95 -9.67 -39.29
N PRO A 116 10.38 -9.29 -38.08
CA PRO A 116 11.12 -10.20 -37.20
C PRO A 116 10.27 -11.42 -36.85
N SER A 117 10.92 -12.56 -36.59
CA SER A 117 10.24 -13.71 -36.03
C SER A 117 9.64 -13.36 -34.67
N GLN A 118 8.64 -14.12 -34.20
CA GLN A 118 8.07 -13.88 -32.86
C GLN A 118 9.14 -13.98 -31.77
N ASP A 119 10.09 -14.90 -31.92
CA ASP A 119 11.17 -15.12 -30.94
C ASP A 119 12.14 -13.94 -30.94
N ASP A 120 12.58 -13.46 -32.11
CA ASP A 120 13.44 -12.28 -32.22
C ASP A 120 12.76 -11.03 -31.66
N ARG A 121 11.47 -10.87 -31.94
CA ARG A 121 10.66 -9.75 -31.45
C ARG A 121 10.54 -9.79 -29.93
N ARG A 122 10.22 -10.95 -29.34
CA ARG A 122 10.14 -11.10 -27.88
C ARG A 122 11.50 -10.86 -27.23
N ALA A 123 12.58 -11.39 -27.80
CA ALA A 123 13.93 -11.21 -27.27
C ALA A 123 14.38 -9.73 -27.31
N LEU A 124 14.09 -9.01 -28.41
CA LEU A 124 14.37 -7.58 -28.53
C LEU A 124 13.58 -6.76 -27.50
N LEU A 125 12.27 -7.04 -27.36
CA LEU A 125 11.42 -6.35 -26.39
C LEU A 125 11.90 -6.61 -24.96
N ALA A 126 12.16 -7.87 -24.60
CA ALA A 126 12.65 -8.25 -23.28
C ALA A 126 13.97 -7.53 -22.94
N TRP A 127 14.93 -7.52 -23.88
CA TRP A 127 16.20 -6.81 -23.68
C TRP A 127 16.00 -5.32 -23.41
N LEU A 128 15.23 -4.64 -24.27
CA LEU A 128 15.03 -3.19 -24.15
C LEU A 128 14.24 -2.84 -22.88
N GLN A 129 13.15 -3.55 -22.60
CA GLN A 129 12.31 -3.30 -21.42
C GLN A 129 13.09 -3.53 -20.13
N THR A 130 13.71 -4.70 -19.96
CA THR A 130 14.48 -4.99 -18.75
C THR A 130 15.63 -4.00 -18.54
N SER A 131 16.31 -3.59 -19.62
CA SER A 131 17.40 -2.61 -19.51
C SER A 131 16.90 -1.20 -19.13
N LEU A 132 15.77 -0.77 -19.69
CA LEU A 132 15.14 0.52 -19.36
C LEU A 132 14.59 0.52 -17.92
N ASP A 133 13.92 -0.56 -17.52
CA ASP A 133 13.36 -0.71 -16.18
C ASP A 133 14.47 -0.71 -15.12
N ALA A 134 15.57 -1.43 -15.36
CA ALA A 134 16.73 -1.43 -14.48
C ALA A 134 17.38 -0.04 -14.36
N ALA A 135 17.47 0.70 -15.47
CA ALA A 135 17.99 2.06 -15.46
C ALA A 135 17.09 3.04 -14.71
N SER A 136 15.77 2.91 -14.86
CA SER A 136 14.76 3.69 -14.14
C SER A 136 14.81 3.41 -12.64
N ALA A 137 14.90 2.14 -12.24
CA ALA A 137 15.02 1.76 -10.83
C ALA A 137 16.32 2.29 -10.18
N ALA A 138 17.43 2.30 -10.92
CA ALA A 138 18.71 2.80 -10.42
C ALA A 138 18.74 4.33 -10.25
N ARG A 139 18.03 5.06 -11.11
CA ARG A 139 17.90 6.52 -11.03
C ARG A 139 16.45 6.94 -11.32
N PRO A 140 15.55 6.82 -10.33
CA PRO A 140 14.15 7.18 -10.51
C PRO A 140 14.04 8.64 -10.94
N ASN A 141 13.44 8.88 -12.10
CA ASN A 141 13.12 10.21 -12.58
C ASN A 141 11.60 10.36 -12.64
N PRO A 142 10.97 10.94 -11.60
CA PRO A 142 9.52 11.16 -11.60
C PRO A 142 9.06 12.22 -12.61
N GLY A 143 9.98 12.80 -13.39
CA GLY A 143 9.69 13.88 -14.33
C GLY A 143 9.73 15.25 -13.66
N ARG A 144 9.29 16.27 -14.40
CA ARG A 144 9.14 17.63 -13.86
C ARG A 144 7.80 17.71 -13.13
N THR A 145 7.84 17.76 -11.80
CA THR A 145 6.68 18.18 -11.02
C THR A 145 6.55 19.71 -11.09
N ASP A 146 5.33 20.24 -11.03
CA ASP A 146 5.14 21.69 -10.87
C ASP A 146 5.96 22.20 -9.67
N THR A 147 6.48 23.41 -9.79
CA THR A 147 7.56 23.92 -8.91
C THR A 147 7.18 23.94 -7.44
N LEU A 148 5.89 24.10 -7.12
CA LEU A 148 5.31 23.95 -5.79
C LEU A 148 3.85 23.51 -5.96
N ARG A 149 3.51 22.32 -5.47
CA ARG A 149 2.12 21.86 -5.31
C ARG A 149 1.91 21.42 -3.87
N ARG A 150 0.70 21.56 -3.34
CA ARG A 150 0.38 20.96 -2.03
C ARG A 150 0.18 19.44 -2.18
N LEU A 151 0.21 18.75 -1.04
CA LEU A 151 -0.21 17.35 -0.99
C LEU A 151 -1.74 17.28 -1.15
N ASN A 152 -2.21 16.33 -1.96
CA ASN A 152 -3.63 15.99 -1.97
C ASN A 152 -4.03 15.30 -0.65
N ARG A 153 -5.32 15.10 -0.41
CA ARG A 153 -5.85 14.56 0.84
C ARG A 153 -5.28 13.19 1.19
N THR A 154 -5.14 12.32 0.20
CA THR A 154 -4.58 10.97 0.35
C THR A 154 -3.08 11.01 0.67
N GLU A 155 -2.33 11.84 -0.07
CA GLU A 155 -0.90 12.08 0.15
C GLU A 155 -0.64 12.69 1.54
N TYR A 156 -1.49 13.62 1.98
CA TYR A 156 -1.41 14.23 3.31
C TYR A 156 -1.62 13.19 4.42
N GLN A 157 -2.64 12.34 4.31
CA GLN A 157 -2.89 11.25 5.26
C GLN A 157 -1.69 10.30 5.34
N ASN A 158 -1.16 9.87 4.20
CA ASN A 158 0.00 8.98 4.15
C ASN A 158 1.25 9.65 4.73
N ALA A 159 1.48 10.93 4.45
CA ALA A 159 2.60 11.67 5.01
C ALA A 159 2.51 11.80 6.53
N VAL A 160 1.32 12.04 7.08
CA VAL A 160 1.10 12.08 8.55
C VAL A 160 1.37 10.71 9.16
N ARG A 161 0.88 9.62 8.56
CA ARG A 161 1.17 8.26 9.00
C ARG A 161 2.66 7.95 8.97
N ASP A 162 3.35 8.28 7.88
CA ASP A 162 4.74 7.90 7.68
C ASP A 162 5.70 8.74 8.54
N LEU A 163 5.38 10.01 8.81
CA LEU A 163 6.22 10.92 9.60
C LEU A 163 5.94 10.87 11.09
N LEU A 164 4.67 10.72 11.49
CA LEU A 164 4.23 10.81 12.89
C LEU A 164 3.75 9.47 13.44
N ALA A 165 3.69 8.41 12.63
CA ALA A 165 3.10 7.12 13.00
C ALA A 165 1.64 7.23 13.46
N LEU A 166 0.90 8.22 12.94
CA LEU A 166 -0.51 8.45 13.28
C LEU A 166 -1.43 8.10 12.12
N ASP A 167 -2.38 7.21 12.38
CA ASP A 167 -3.51 6.99 11.49
C ASP A 167 -4.57 8.07 11.73
N ILE A 168 -4.90 8.83 10.68
CA ILE A 168 -5.91 9.88 10.70
C ILE A 168 -6.90 9.68 9.56
N ASP A 169 -8.15 10.10 9.75
CA ASP A 169 -9.10 10.22 8.65
C ASP A 169 -9.03 11.63 8.03
N ALA A 170 -8.28 11.77 6.94
CA ALA A 170 -8.17 13.06 6.26
C ALA A 170 -9.48 13.51 5.59
N THR A 171 -10.44 12.62 5.36
CA THR A 171 -11.74 12.96 4.76
C THR A 171 -12.62 13.80 5.70
N SER A 172 -12.47 13.58 7.01
CA SER A 172 -13.11 14.42 8.04
C SER A 172 -12.43 15.79 8.23
N LEU A 173 -11.15 15.90 7.88
CA LEU A 173 -10.32 17.09 8.16
C LEU A 173 -10.27 18.05 6.96
N LEU A 174 -10.10 17.52 5.75
CA LEU A 174 -9.86 18.29 4.54
C LEU A 174 -10.96 18.06 3.50
N PRO A 175 -11.37 19.11 2.76
CA PRO A 175 -12.28 18.95 1.64
C PRO A 175 -11.68 18.04 0.55
N PRO A 176 -12.53 17.44 -0.31
CA PRO A 176 -12.04 16.66 -1.44
C PRO A 176 -11.25 17.54 -2.42
N ASP A 177 -10.26 16.94 -3.08
CA ASP A 177 -9.50 17.57 -4.15
C ASP A 177 -10.20 17.41 -5.51
N ASP A 178 -10.07 18.41 -6.37
CA ASP A 178 -10.59 18.33 -7.73
C ASP A 178 -9.80 17.31 -8.55
N SER A 179 -10.49 16.54 -9.39
CA SER A 179 -9.83 15.59 -10.31
C SER A 179 -9.54 16.25 -11.66
N GLY A 180 -8.29 16.15 -12.13
CA GLY A 180 -7.85 16.59 -13.45
C GLY A 180 -7.21 15.45 -14.23
N HIS A 181 -7.59 15.25 -15.49
CA HIS A 181 -7.09 14.15 -16.35
C HIS A 181 -7.23 12.75 -15.74
N GLY A 182 -8.21 12.54 -14.85
CA GLY A 182 -8.42 11.28 -14.13
C GLY A 182 -7.57 11.12 -12.87
N PHE A 183 -6.85 12.15 -12.43
CA PHE A 183 -6.01 12.12 -11.24
C PHE A 183 -6.34 13.29 -10.30
N ASP A 184 -6.33 13.04 -8.99
CA ASP A 184 -6.63 14.03 -7.92
C ASP A 184 -5.38 14.74 -7.38
N ASN A 185 -4.20 14.52 -7.99
CA ASN A 185 -2.92 15.09 -7.58
C ASN A 185 -2.33 16.08 -8.59
N VAL A 186 -3.04 16.39 -9.67
CA VAL A 186 -2.56 17.24 -10.77
C VAL A 186 -2.99 18.70 -10.61
N THR A 187 -4.16 18.94 -10.01
CA THR A 187 -4.79 20.27 -9.88
C THR A 187 -4.54 20.94 -8.53
N VAL A 188 -3.64 20.37 -7.71
CA VAL A 188 -3.35 20.84 -6.35
C VAL A 188 -2.28 21.94 -6.29
N GLY A 189 -2.28 22.83 -7.28
CA GLY A 189 -1.39 24.00 -7.32
C GLY A 189 -1.88 25.16 -6.45
N ASP A 190 -3.20 25.30 -6.32
CA ASP A 190 -3.82 26.42 -5.60
C ASP A 190 -4.04 26.11 -4.11
N LEU A 191 -3.87 27.14 -3.27
CA LEU A 191 -4.16 27.09 -1.84
C LEU A 191 -5.04 28.28 -1.44
N PRO A 192 -6.36 28.20 -1.63
CA PRO A 192 -7.29 29.24 -1.19
C PRO A 192 -7.21 29.48 0.32
N PRO A 193 -7.51 30.69 0.82
CA PRO A 193 -7.43 31.01 2.25
C PRO A 193 -8.25 30.07 3.13
N THR A 194 -9.46 29.70 2.70
CA THR A 194 -10.33 28.76 3.42
C THR A 194 -9.71 27.36 3.54
N LEU A 195 -8.99 26.93 2.51
CA LEU A 195 -8.29 25.65 2.52
C LEU A 195 -7.09 25.70 3.45
N LEU A 196 -6.32 26.80 3.45
CA LEU A 196 -5.23 27.02 4.39
C LEU A 196 -5.71 26.96 5.84
N ASP A 197 -6.83 27.61 6.17
CA ASP A 197 -7.42 27.56 7.52
C ASP A 197 -7.79 26.13 7.94
N ARG A 198 -8.29 25.31 7.00
CA ARG A 198 -8.56 23.88 7.24
C ARG A 198 -7.28 23.09 7.48
N TYR A 199 -6.22 23.33 6.71
CA TYR A 199 -4.91 22.69 6.95
C TYR A 199 -4.31 23.08 8.29
N ILE A 200 -4.39 24.34 8.71
CA ILE A 200 -3.89 24.79 10.02
C ILE A 200 -4.68 24.12 11.14
N SER A 201 -6.01 24.09 11.04
CA SER A 201 -6.88 23.43 12.03
C SER A 201 -6.60 21.93 12.13
N ALA A 202 -6.42 21.26 10.98
CA ALA A 202 -6.05 19.85 10.92
C ALA A 202 -4.67 19.62 11.56
N ALA A 203 -3.67 20.43 11.20
CA ALA A 203 -2.32 20.34 11.74
C ALA A 203 -2.29 20.55 13.27
N GLN A 204 -3.12 21.44 13.82
CA GLN A 204 -3.26 21.63 15.26
C GLN A 204 -3.90 20.41 15.96
N LYS A 205 -4.92 19.78 15.35
CA LYS A 205 -5.50 18.53 15.89
C LYS A 205 -4.48 17.40 15.86
N ILE A 206 -3.79 17.22 14.72
CA ILE A 206 -2.78 16.17 14.52
C ILE A 206 -1.57 16.37 15.46
N SER A 207 -1.11 17.61 15.64
CA SER A 207 0.02 17.90 16.53
C SER A 207 -0.30 17.57 18.00
N ARG A 208 -1.54 17.81 18.44
CA ARG A 208 -1.99 17.42 19.79
C ARG A 208 -2.05 15.90 19.95
N LEU A 209 -2.47 15.18 18.92
CA LEU A 209 -2.43 13.72 18.91
C LEU A 209 -0.98 13.19 18.95
N ALA A 210 -0.07 13.81 18.19
CA ALA A 210 1.31 13.35 18.06
C ALA A 210 2.16 13.59 19.32
N ILE A 211 1.97 14.74 19.98
CA ILE A 211 2.74 15.12 21.17
C ILE A 211 2.09 14.54 22.44
N GLY A 212 0.79 14.23 22.38
CA GLY A 212 -0.05 13.98 23.54
C GLY A 212 -0.46 15.29 24.23
N SER A 213 -1.69 15.36 24.70
CA SER A 213 -2.18 16.51 25.47
C SER A 213 -1.98 16.29 26.96
N THR A 214 -1.43 17.30 27.66
CA THR A 214 -1.43 17.34 29.14
C THR A 214 -2.76 17.83 29.71
N GLU A 215 -3.67 18.34 28.87
CA GLU A 215 -4.98 18.78 29.32
C GLU A 215 -5.91 17.60 29.54
N SER A 216 -6.35 17.42 30.79
CA SER A 216 -7.34 16.45 31.23
C SER A 216 -8.77 16.87 30.87
N SER A 217 -9.02 17.39 29.67
CA SER A 217 -10.40 17.52 29.21
C SER A 217 -10.93 16.12 28.86
N LEU A 218 -12.19 15.86 29.22
CA LEU A 218 -12.93 14.70 28.72
C LEU A 218 -13.15 14.94 27.23
N GLU A 219 -12.32 14.31 26.39
CA GLU A 219 -12.55 14.29 24.95
C GLU A 219 -13.66 13.29 24.65
N SER A 220 -14.71 13.75 23.96
CA SER A 220 -15.78 12.90 23.44
C SER A 220 -15.79 13.00 21.92
N GLU A 221 -15.67 11.89 21.22
CA GLU A 221 -15.87 11.80 19.77
C GLU A 221 -17.14 11.01 19.47
N ILE A 222 -18.00 11.57 18.63
CA ILE A 222 -19.23 10.91 18.19
C ILE A 222 -19.02 10.41 16.77
N ILE A 223 -18.96 9.09 16.61
CA ILE A 223 -18.87 8.44 15.31
C ILE A 223 -20.29 8.14 14.83
N ARG A 224 -20.70 8.78 13.73
CA ARG A 224 -22.00 8.54 13.10
C ARG A 224 -21.85 7.54 11.98
N LEU A 225 -22.64 6.46 12.04
CA LEU A 225 -22.70 5.48 10.96
C LEU A 225 -23.58 6.01 9.80
N PRO A 226 -23.23 5.73 8.54
CA PRO A 226 -24.07 6.06 7.39
C PRO A 226 -25.45 5.40 7.49
N ALA A 227 -26.50 6.12 7.10
CA ALA A 227 -27.87 5.60 7.18
C ALA A 227 -28.16 4.47 6.18
N ASP A 228 -27.35 4.37 5.13
CA ASP A 228 -27.39 3.34 4.09
C ASP A 228 -26.47 2.14 4.39
N LEU A 229 -25.79 2.12 5.54
CA LEU A 229 -24.96 0.99 5.95
C LEU A 229 -25.83 -0.23 6.26
N THR A 230 -25.82 -1.22 5.37
CA THR A 230 -26.56 -2.48 5.57
C THR A 230 -26.14 -3.20 6.84
N GLN A 231 -27.13 -3.66 7.62
CA GLN A 231 -26.95 -4.49 8.80
C GLN A 231 -27.30 -5.96 8.55
N GLU A 232 -27.56 -6.32 7.29
CA GLU A 232 -28.06 -7.65 6.91
C GLU A 232 -26.95 -8.63 6.49
N ASP A 233 -25.74 -8.13 6.24
CA ASP A 233 -24.60 -8.90 5.74
C ASP A 233 -23.38 -8.78 6.66
N GLN A 234 -22.44 -9.71 6.57
CA GLN A 234 -21.17 -9.60 7.27
C GLN A 234 -20.32 -8.48 6.65
N LEU A 235 -19.80 -7.56 7.46
CA LEU A 235 -18.83 -6.57 7.00
C LEU A 235 -17.41 -7.16 6.95
N PRO A 236 -16.60 -6.84 5.92
CA PRO A 236 -15.19 -7.18 5.89
C PRO A 236 -14.44 -6.66 7.12
N GLY A 237 -13.61 -7.52 7.73
CA GLY A 237 -12.83 -7.19 8.92
C GLY A 237 -13.48 -7.61 10.24
N LEU A 238 -14.80 -7.83 10.26
CA LEU A 238 -15.51 -8.35 11.43
C LEU A 238 -15.39 -9.89 11.54
N PRO A 239 -15.53 -10.48 12.74
CA PRO A 239 -15.47 -11.92 12.94
C PRO A 239 -16.45 -12.70 12.04
N LEU A 240 -16.08 -13.92 11.68
CA LEU A 240 -16.98 -14.80 10.93
C LEU A 240 -18.22 -15.11 11.77
N GLY A 241 -19.40 -15.07 11.14
CA GLY A 241 -20.69 -15.31 11.79
C GLY A 241 -21.38 -14.04 12.31
N THR A 242 -20.73 -12.87 12.28
CA THR A 242 -21.41 -11.60 12.55
C THR A 242 -22.29 -11.18 11.37
N ARG A 243 -23.43 -10.56 11.66
CA ARG A 243 -24.34 -9.97 10.68
C ARG A 243 -24.51 -8.49 11.02
N GLY A 244 -24.23 -7.61 10.07
CA GLY A 244 -24.16 -6.17 10.31
C GLY A 244 -22.95 -5.75 11.13
N GLY A 245 -23.07 -4.58 11.76
CA GLY A 245 -22.04 -3.92 12.53
C GLY A 245 -21.41 -2.72 11.80
N ALA A 246 -20.30 -2.25 12.37
CA ALA A 246 -19.44 -1.22 11.79
C ALA A 246 -17.99 -1.46 12.24
N SER A 247 -17.05 -1.06 11.39
CA SER A 247 -15.63 -1.02 11.72
C SER A 247 -15.13 0.39 11.50
N VAL A 248 -14.53 0.98 12.52
CA VAL A 248 -14.06 2.37 12.49
C VAL A 248 -12.65 2.41 13.06
N SER A 249 -11.76 3.11 12.37
CA SER A 249 -10.42 3.40 12.89
C SER A 249 -10.47 4.65 13.75
N HIS A 250 -9.97 4.55 14.97
CA HIS A 250 -9.85 5.68 15.89
C HIS A 250 -8.48 5.65 16.56
N THR A 251 -7.85 6.83 16.63
CA THR A 251 -6.52 7.00 17.23
C THR A 251 -6.69 7.71 18.56
N PHE A 252 -6.41 6.98 19.64
CA PHE A 252 -6.53 7.48 21.00
C PHE A 252 -5.37 8.43 21.30
N ALA A 253 -5.67 9.58 21.92
CA ALA A 253 -4.67 10.61 22.18
C ALA A 253 -3.71 10.28 23.35
N ARG A 254 -4.07 9.34 24.23
CA ARG A 254 -3.33 9.01 25.45
C ARG A 254 -3.68 7.63 26.00
N ASP A 255 -2.79 7.11 26.84
CA ASP A 255 -3.10 5.99 27.72
C ASP A 255 -4.22 6.38 28.69
N GLY A 256 -5.23 5.52 28.87
CA GLY A 256 -6.30 5.81 29.82
C GLY A 256 -7.48 4.85 29.76
N GLU A 257 -8.47 5.15 30.61
CA GLU A 257 -9.78 4.52 30.62
C GLU A 257 -10.74 5.29 29.72
N TYR A 258 -11.34 4.60 28.77
CA TYR A 258 -12.30 5.14 27.81
C TYR A 258 -13.66 4.48 28.00
N GLU A 259 -14.74 5.26 27.93
CA GLU A 259 -16.12 4.74 27.88
C GLU A 259 -16.62 4.77 26.44
N ILE A 260 -16.87 3.60 25.88
CA ILE A 260 -17.53 3.42 24.58
C ILE A 260 -19.02 3.30 24.84
N GLN A 261 -19.79 4.31 24.43
CA GLN A 261 -21.25 4.28 24.48
C GLN A 261 -21.82 4.07 23.08
N ILE A 262 -22.76 3.13 22.96
CA ILE A 262 -23.39 2.76 21.70
C ILE A 262 -24.84 3.23 21.71
N TRP A 263 -25.23 3.98 20.69
CA TRP A 263 -26.62 4.39 20.48
C TRP A 263 -27.22 3.64 19.30
N LEU A 264 -28.44 3.13 19.49
CA LEU A 264 -29.14 2.39 18.43
C LEU A 264 -29.88 3.36 17.52
N ALA A 265 -29.86 3.09 16.22
CA ALA A 265 -30.52 3.93 15.22
C ALA A 265 -32.05 3.86 15.38
N ARG A 266 -32.71 5.02 15.40
CA ARG A 266 -34.16 5.15 15.62
C ARG A 266 -34.86 5.70 14.38
N ASN A 267 -36.10 5.26 14.17
CA ASN A 267 -36.97 5.79 13.14
C ASN A 267 -37.70 7.08 13.62
N LEU A 268 -38.56 7.65 12.78
CA LEU A 268 -39.28 8.89 13.09
C LEU A 268 -40.25 8.74 14.27
N GLU A 269 -40.72 7.52 14.54
CA GLU A 269 -41.58 7.18 15.68
C GLU A 269 -40.77 6.88 16.96
N GLY A 270 -39.43 6.99 16.93
CA GLY A 270 -38.54 6.75 18.08
C GLY A 270 -38.20 5.27 18.32
N ASN A 271 -38.72 4.35 17.51
CA ASN A 271 -38.45 2.92 17.61
C ASN A 271 -37.07 2.58 17.03
N VAL A 272 -36.40 1.60 17.63
CA VAL A 272 -35.11 1.10 17.11
C VAL A 272 -35.36 0.36 15.79
N SER A 273 -34.67 0.80 14.73
CA SER A 273 -34.79 0.19 13.40
C SER A 273 -34.19 -1.22 13.39
N GLY A 274 -34.88 -2.17 12.75
CA GLY A 274 -34.42 -3.56 12.62
C GLY A 274 -34.83 -4.52 13.75
N LEU A 275 -35.15 -4.01 14.96
CA LEU A 275 -35.63 -4.84 16.08
C LEU A 275 -37.16 -5.04 16.02
N ARG A 276 -37.61 -5.90 15.11
CA ARG A 276 -39.05 -6.16 14.88
C ARG A 276 -39.65 -7.27 15.75
N GLU A 277 -38.82 -8.21 16.19
CA GLU A 277 -39.22 -9.41 16.94
C GLU A 277 -38.54 -9.40 18.32
N PRO A 278 -39.13 -10.06 19.35
CA PRO A 278 -38.51 -10.25 20.67
C PRO A 278 -37.41 -11.32 20.62
N ARG A 279 -36.54 -11.22 19.61
CA ARG A 279 -35.38 -12.07 19.46
C ARG A 279 -34.20 -11.36 20.09
N ALA A 280 -33.48 -12.07 20.95
CA ALA A 280 -32.20 -11.61 21.48
C ALA A 280 -31.15 -11.56 20.36
N HIS A 281 -30.45 -10.43 20.26
CA HIS A 281 -29.34 -10.18 19.36
C HIS A 281 -28.08 -9.94 20.19
N GLU A 282 -26.95 -10.51 19.80
CA GLU A 282 -25.66 -10.25 20.46
C GLU A 282 -24.90 -9.17 19.71
N LEU A 283 -24.52 -8.11 20.43
CA LEU A 283 -23.67 -7.04 19.95
C LEU A 283 -22.26 -7.22 20.55
N LEU A 284 -21.30 -7.49 19.68
CA LEU A 284 -19.89 -7.64 20.04
C LEU A 284 -19.16 -6.30 19.84
N VAL A 285 -18.47 -5.82 20.88
CA VAL A 285 -17.57 -4.68 20.79
C VAL A 285 -16.15 -5.20 20.76
N LEU A 286 -15.41 -4.81 19.72
CA LEU A 286 -14.02 -5.20 19.53
C LEU A 286 -13.12 -3.96 19.60
N LEU A 287 -11.98 -4.09 20.27
CA LEU A 287 -10.87 -3.15 20.21
C LEU A 287 -9.66 -3.91 19.66
N ASP A 288 -9.05 -3.41 18.58
CA ASP A 288 -7.94 -4.10 17.89
C ASP A 288 -8.23 -5.58 17.57
N ARG A 289 -9.47 -5.85 17.14
CA ARG A 289 -10.02 -7.19 16.83
C ARG A 289 -10.10 -8.14 18.03
N GLN A 290 -9.91 -7.66 19.25
CA GLN A 290 -10.12 -8.41 20.49
C GLN A 290 -11.47 -8.03 21.12
N PRO A 291 -12.28 -9.00 21.58
CA PRO A 291 -13.55 -8.70 22.23
C PRO A 291 -13.32 -8.01 23.58
N VAL A 292 -13.93 -6.83 23.74
CA VAL A 292 -13.86 -6.03 24.97
C VAL A 292 -15.20 -5.95 25.69
N ALA A 293 -16.31 -6.12 24.98
CA ALA A 293 -17.64 -6.24 25.57
C ALA A 293 -18.58 -7.04 24.67
N THR A 294 -19.62 -7.62 25.28
CA THR A 294 -20.72 -8.26 24.59
C THR A 294 -22.01 -7.84 25.26
N PHE A 295 -22.96 -7.37 24.47
CA PHE A 295 -24.27 -6.96 24.95
C PHE A 295 -25.36 -7.81 24.31
N THR A 296 -26.40 -8.12 25.06
CA THR A 296 -27.61 -8.75 24.54
C THR A 296 -28.67 -7.67 24.36
N ILE A 297 -29.11 -7.49 23.12
CA ILE A 297 -30.15 -6.53 22.73
C ILE A 297 -31.41 -7.33 22.41
N GLU A 298 -32.46 -7.11 23.19
CA GLU A 298 -33.76 -7.71 22.98
C GLU A 298 -34.83 -6.64 23.14
N LYS A 299 -35.83 -6.64 22.25
CA LYS A 299 -36.97 -5.73 22.37
C LYS A 299 -37.92 -6.26 23.46
N PRO A 300 -38.07 -5.59 24.61
CA PRO A 300 -38.97 -6.07 25.65
C PRO A 300 -40.43 -5.87 25.21
N ALA A 301 -41.30 -6.83 25.54
CA ALA A 301 -42.72 -6.75 25.17
C ALA A 301 -43.39 -5.51 25.79
N GLY A 302 -43.77 -4.54 24.94
CA GLY A 302 -44.47 -3.32 25.36
C GLY A 302 -43.60 -2.25 26.03
N ALA A 303 -42.27 -2.37 25.99
CA ALA A 303 -41.38 -1.35 26.53
C ALA A 303 -41.15 -0.18 25.56
N ASP A 304 -40.87 0.98 26.12
CA ASP A 304 -40.40 2.15 25.38
C ASP A 304 -38.98 1.87 24.87
N ASP A 305 -38.81 1.98 23.55
CA ASP A 305 -37.54 1.76 22.89
C ASP A 305 -36.46 2.76 23.40
N THR A 306 -36.82 3.89 24.03
CA THR A 306 -35.90 4.97 24.46
C THR A 306 -34.80 4.53 25.43
N LEU A 307 -34.99 3.43 26.18
CA LEU A 307 -34.04 2.99 27.20
C LEU A 307 -33.17 1.79 26.77
N LEU A 308 -33.41 1.22 25.59
CA LEU A 308 -32.72 0.00 25.11
C LEU A 308 -31.19 0.16 25.03
N ASP A 309 -30.70 1.37 24.78
CA ASP A 309 -29.28 1.68 24.58
C ASP A 309 -28.62 2.37 25.78
N LYS A 310 -29.37 2.61 26.86
CA LYS A 310 -28.87 3.30 28.06
C LYS A 310 -27.65 2.60 28.68
N ASP A 311 -27.69 1.27 28.70
CA ASP A 311 -26.69 0.43 29.36
C ASP A 311 -25.69 -0.20 28.37
N LEU A 312 -25.74 0.17 27.08
CA LEU A 312 -24.77 -0.25 26.06
C LEU A 312 -23.48 0.57 26.20
N LYS A 313 -22.79 0.36 27.32
CA LYS A 313 -21.59 1.07 27.72
C LYS A 313 -20.48 0.09 28.09
N ALA A 314 -19.34 0.23 27.44
CA ALA A 314 -18.15 -0.54 27.75
C ALA A 314 -17.03 0.39 28.23
N ARG A 315 -16.40 0.05 29.36
CA ARG A 315 -15.17 0.72 29.79
C ARG A 315 -13.97 -0.10 29.36
N VAL A 316 -13.02 0.53 28.70
CA VAL A 316 -11.83 -0.13 28.14
C VAL A 316 -10.57 0.66 28.50
N THR A 317 -9.55 -0.07 28.93
CA THR A 317 -8.20 0.48 29.10
C THR A 317 -7.50 0.48 27.74
N VAL A 318 -7.06 1.64 27.28
CA VAL A 318 -6.29 1.79 26.03
C VAL A 318 -4.88 2.25 26.34
N ARG A 319 -3.91 1.72 25.60
CA ARG A 319 -2.56 2.26 25.51
C ARG A 319 -2.36 2.84 24.12
N ALA A 320 -2.09 4.14 24.05
CA ALA A 320 -1.89 4.91 22.83
C ALA A 320 -0.46 4.79 22.29
#